data_AF-T1BYF4-F1
#
_entry.id   AF-T1BYF4-F1
#
_cell.length_a   1.000
_cell.length_b   1.000
_cell.length_c   1.000
_cell.angle_alpha   90.00
_cell.angle_beta   90.00
_cell.angle_gamma   90.00
#
_symmetry.space_group_name_H-M   'P 1'
#
loop_
_entity.id
_entity.type
_entity.pdbx_description
1 polymer ?
#
loop_
_entity_poly.entity_id
_entity_poly.type
_entity_poly.pdbx_seq_one_letter_code
_entity_poly.pdbx_strand_id
1 'polypeptide(L)' 'MHDAANTIRYLAPSRARDDANHMNSMQPLYVIVLAAGAGKRMRSQQPKVLLPLAGRPLLAHVLETARALDP' A
#
# COMPACT_ATOMS: atom_id res chain seq x y z
N MET A 1 41.30 23.72 27.92
CA MET A 1 40.06 23.22 28.56
C MET A 1 38.88 23.99 28.00
N HIS A 2 38.39 23.60 26.82
CA HIS A 2 37.03 23.69 26.26
C HIS A 2 37.15 23.19 24.81
N ASP A 3 36.55 22.03 24.55
CA ASP A 3 36.81 21.16 23.39
C ASP A 3 36.05 21.64 22.14
N ALA A 4 36.78 21.90 21.07
CA ALA A 4 36.28 22.28 19.74
C ALA A 4 35.57 21.13 18.99
N ALA A 5 35.47 19.94 19.58
CA ALA A 5 34.86 18.76 18.97
C ALA A 5 33.32 18.81 18.81
N ASN A 6 32.62 19.82 19.35
CA ASN A 6 31.15 19.88 19.27
C ASN A 6 30.58 20.90 18.27
N THR A 7 31.42 21.64 17.55
CA THR A 7 30.96 22.66 16.57
C THR A 7 30.80 22.08 15.16
N ILE A 8 31.42 20.93 14.83
CA ILE A 8 31.35 20.27 13.51
C ILE A 8 30.30 19.15 13.50
N ARG A 9 29.16 19.33 14.18
CA ARG A 9 28.04 18.36 14.13
C ARG A 9 26.73 18.91 13.56
N TYR A 10 26.66 20.21 13.23
CA TYR A 10 25.43 20.83 12.72
C TYR A 10 25.44 21.14 11.22
N LEU A 11 26.46 20.75 10.46
CA LEU A 11 26.53 21.02 9.02
C LEU A 11 27.10 19.85 8.21
N ALA A 12 26.58 18.65 8.45
CA ALA A 12 26.59 17.61 7.43
C ALA A 12 25.13 17.42 7.01
N PRO A 13 24.77 17.68 5.73
CA PRO A 13 23.41 17.43 5.29
C PRO A 13 23.11 15.96 5.55
N SER A 14 22.01 15.67 6.24
CA SER A 14 21.48 14.33 6.49
C SER A 14 21.08 13.59 5.21
N ARG A 15 21.55 14.03 4.03
CA ARG A 15 21.23 13.47 2.72
C ARG A 15 22.18 12.34 2.33
N ALA A 16 23.42 12.32 2.79
CA ALA A 16 24.40 11.33 2.31
C ALA A 16 24.26 9.90 2.89
N ARG A 17 23.30 9.63 3.78
CA ARG A 17 23.04 8.27 4.31
C ARG A 17 21.88 7.55 3.63
N ASP A 18 21.02 8.28 2.91
CA ASP A 18 19.85 7.69 2.25
C ASP A 18 20.17 7.26 0.81
N ASP A 19 21.27 7.76 0.25
CA ASP A 19 21.64 7.59 -1.16
C ASP A 19 22.38 6.25 -1.43
N ALA A 20 22.99 5.65 -0.41
CA ALA A 20 23.81 4.45 -0.53
C ALA A 20 23.02 3.12 -0.47
N ASN A 21 21.71 3.17 -0.18
CA ASN A 21 20.86 1.97 -0.08
C ASN A 21 19.82 1.85 -1.20
N HIS A 22 19.94 2.64 -2.28
CA HIS A 22 19.00 2.58 -3.40
C HIS A 22 19.23 1.39 -4.36
N MET A 23 19.92 0.35 -3.89
CA MET A 23 20.01 -0.95 -4.57
C MET A 23 18.66 -1.68 -4.42
N ASN A 24 17.68 -1.27 -5.23
CA ASN A 24 16.45 -1.98 -5.59
C ASN A 24 15.85 -2.91 -4.51
N SER A 25 15.53 -2.38 -3.33
CA SER A 25 14.67 -3.09 -2.38
C SER A 25 13.22 -2.79 -2.74
N MET A 26 12.74 -3.46 -3.79
CA MET A 26 11.32 -3.46 -4.15
C MET A 26 10.55 -3.96 -2.93
N GLN A 27 9.93 -3.04 -2.19
CA GLN A 27 9.18 -3.39 -1.00
C GLN A 27 7.94 -4.18 -1.44
N PRO A 28 7.60 -5.30 -0.79
CA PRO A 28 6.42 -6.08 -1.15
C PRO A 28 5.15 -5.23 -1.10
N LEU A 29 4.26 -5.36 -2.09
CA LEU A 29 3.01 -4.61 -2.17
C LEU A 29 1.87 -5.47 -1.59
N TYR A 30 1.15 -4.94 -0.61
CA TYR A 30 0.00 -5.64 -0.03
C TYR A 30 -1.30 -4.95 -0.42
N VAL A 31 -2.25 -5.73 -0.96
CA VAL A 31 -3.59 -5.25 -1.31
C VAL A 31 -4.62 -5.87 -0.38
N ILE A 32 -5.38 -5.03 0.34
CA ILE A 32 -6.43 -5.46 1.28
C ILE A 32 -7.80 -5.05 0.72
N VAL A 33 -8.64 -6.04 0.41
CA VAL A 33 -10.01 -5.82 -0.07
C VAL A 33 -11.00 -6.00 1.07
N LEU A 34 -11.60 -4.90 1.53
CA LEU A 34 -12.61 -4.94 2.58
C LEU A 34 -13.97 -5.37 2.01
N ALA A 35 -14.31 -6.65 2.15
CA ALA A 35 -15.47 -7.28 1.49
C ALA A 35 -16.54 -7.83 2.45
N ALA A 36 -16.48 -7.54 3.76
CA ALA A 36 -17.39 -8.09 4.77
C ALA A 36 -18.82 -7.47 4.78
N GLY A 37 -19.14 -6.60 3.83
CA GLY A 37 -20.42 -5.89 3.79
C GLY A 37 -21.59 -6.76 3.33
N ALA A 38 -22.57 -6.98 4.21
CA ALA A 38 -23.77 -7.81 3.95
C ALA A 38 -24.78 -7.22 2.92
N GLY A 39 -24.56 -6.02 2.36
CA GLY A 39 -25.44 -5.46 1.31
C GLY A 39 -26.81 -4.94 1.78
N LYS A 40 -27.00 -4.69 3.09
CA LYS A 40 -28.33 -4.36 3.70
C LYS A 40 -29.08 -3.19 3.06
N ARG A 41 -28.40 -2.13 2.61
CA ARG A 41 -29.05 -0.97 1.95
C ARG A 41 -29.68 -1.33 0.60
N MET A 42 -29.26 -2.43 -0.04
CA MET A 42 -29.77 -2.89 -1.34
C MET A 42 -30.86 -3.96 -1.21
N ARG A 43 -31.25 -4.35 0.01
CA ARG A 43 -32.22 -5.44 0.28
C ARG A 43 -31.93 -6.75 -0.48
N SER A 44 -30.65 -7.00 -0.76
CA SER A 44 -30.21 -8.22 -1.42
C SER A 44 -29.97 -9.32 -0.39
N GLN A 45 -30.41 -10.55 -0.72
CA GLN A 45 -30.06 -11.77 0.03
C GLN A 45 -28.55 -12.09 -0.06
N GLN A 46 -27.92 -11.66 -1.16
CA GLN A 46 -26.51 -11.90 -1.43
C GLN A 46 -25.67 -10.66 -1.06
N PRO A 47 -24.49 -10.82 -0.42
CA PRO A 47 -23.56 -9.71 -0.18
C PRO A 47 -23.25 -8.92 -1.46
N LYS A 48 -23.16 -7.59 -1.37
CA LYS A 48 -22.99 -6.72 -2.55
C LYS A 48 -21.79 -7.14 -3.41
N VAL A 49 -20.70 -7.56 -2.79
CA VAL A 49 -19.47 -7.97 -3.48
C VAL A 49 -19.67 -9.19 -4.38
N LEU A 50 -20.70 -10.00 -4.15
CA LEU A 50 -21.03 -11.16 -4.97
C LEU A 50 -22.15 -10.89 -5.99
N LEU A 51 -22.78 -9.72 -5.96
CA LEU A 51 -23.77 -9.35 -6.98
C LEU A 51 -23.11 -9.34 -8.37
N PRO A 52 -23.81 -9.81 -9.41
CA PRO A 52 -23.25 -9.88 -10.76
C PRO A 52 -23.20 -8.50 -11.42
N LEU A 53 -22.09 -8.23 -12.10
CA LEU A 53 -21.89 -7.13 -13.06
C LEU A 53 -21.26 -7.72 -14.32
N ALA A 54 -21.95 -7.59 -15.45
CA ALA A 54 -21.56 -8.20 -16.73
C ALA A 54 -21.28 -9.72 -16.62
N GLY A 55 -22.15 -10.44 -15.89
CA GLY A 55 -22.03 -11.90 -15.71
C GLY A 55 -20.96 -12.36 -14.72
N ARG A 56 -20.21 -11.45 -14.09
CA ARG A 56 -19.15 -11.76 -13.11
C ARG A 56 -19.46 -11.11 -11.75
N PRO A 57 -19.11 -11.72 -10.60
CA PRO A 57 -19.25 -11.06 -9.30
C PRO A 57 -18.49 -9.73 -9.27
N LEU A 58 -19.03 -8.70 -8.61
CA LEU A 58 -18.34 -7.41 -8.42
C LEU A 58 -16.92 -7.57 -7.88
N LEU A 59 -16.71 -8.52 -6.95
CA LEU A 59 -15.40 -8.82 -6.38
C LEU A 59 -14.38 -9.31 -7.43
N ALA A 60 -14.83 -10.01 -8.49
CA ALA A 60 -13.94 -10.52 -9.52
C ALA A 60 -13.22 -9.39 -10.26
N HIS A 61 -13.92 -8.28 -10.53
CA HIS A 61 -13.34 -7.09 -11.16
C HIS A 61 -12.28 -6.44 -10.27
N VAL A 62 -12.50 -6.38 -8.96
CA VAL A 62 -11.52 -5.82 -7.99
C VAL A 62 -10.26 -6.69 -7.94
N LEU A 63 -10.43 -8.02 -7.88
CA LEU A 63 -9.32 -8.96 -7.83
C LEU A 63 -8.48 -8.95 -9.11
N GLU A 64 -9.12 -8.78 -10.28
CA GLU A 64 -8.42 -8.65 -11.56
C GLU A 64 -7.53 -7.41 -11.59
N THR A 65 -8.05 -6.25 -11.19
CA THR A 65 -7.27 -5.01 -11.09
C THR A 65 -6.13 -5.13 -10.07
N ALA A 66 -6.37 -5.75 -8.92
CA ALA A 66 -5.35 -5.94 -7.90
C ALA A 66 -4.20 -6.83 -8.40
N ARG A 67 -4.52 -7.91 -9.13
CA ARG A 67 -3.51 -8.81 -9.71
C ARG A 67 -2.68 -8.15 -10.81
N ALA A 68 -3.25 -7.19 -11.54
CA ALA A 68 -2.52 -6.44 -12.56
C ALA A 68 -1.39 -5.57 -12.00
N LEU A 69 -1.35 -5.36 -10.68
CA LEU A 69 -0.27 -4.64 -9.99
C LEU A 69 0.95 -5.53 -9.69
N ASP A 70 0.88 -6.83 -9.98
CA ASP A 70 1.88 -7.84 -9.59
C ASP A 70 2.37 -7.68 -8.13
N PRO A 71 1.44 -7.67 -7.15
CA PRO A 71 1.71 -7.27 -5.77
C PRO A 71 2.55 -8.27 -4.95
#